data_AF-A0A0F8VPC6-F1
#
_entry.id   AF-A0A0F8VPC6-F1
#
_cell.length_a   1.000
_cell.length_b   1.000
_cell.length_c   1.000
_cell.angle_alpha   90.00
_cell.angle_beta   90.00
_cell.angle_gamma   90.00
#
_symmetry.space_group_name_H-M   'P 1'
#
loop_
_entity.id
_entity.type
_entity.pdbx_description
1 polymer ?
#
loop_
_entity_poly.entity_id
_entity_poly.type
_entity_poly.pdbx_seq_one_letter_code
_entity_poly.pdbx_strand_id
1 'polypeptide(L)'
;EEDDFLSLPMFTPFSAERIGYFARLLQFDWSQYSTGREQAGLYEDEEPPPLPAPPQAVEPVQQIATSPTTAAAIEIRRLARAAIQTSPVPAAAPEPSGTLEAPVVRPEGAQVTLGEDYSIPERSDWRPGDPPQLDGIDEIELDCETNGLRWWAGDLPIGISIRRPDGRTQYLPWGHRAGGNLDEEVVKRWAQRELRGKKITNINSRFDNHFLYAWGVDLEEQDCHWEDVAHWAALLDEYRKEFGLDVLAQDFLGQAKTPVKLDKNKMAEYHAGQVAEYACQDVHLIGGLKGVMIPLMAEQNLERVRQLESDLIFPVCEMERNAAHIDRSALQE
;
A
#
# COMPACT_ATOMS: atom_id res chain seq x y z
N GLU A 1 -5.98 22.72 35.56
CA GLU A 1 -5.73 21.32 35.17
C GLU A 1 -4.87 21.39 33.93
N GLU A 2 -3.57 21.55 34.18
CA GLU A 2 -2.54 21.93 33.21
C GLU A 2 -1.96 20.69 32.53
N ASP A 3 -1.99 20.71 31.20
CA ASP A 3 -1.00 20.20 30.26
C ASP A 3 -0.18 18.96 30.67
N ASP A 4 -0.75 17.79 30.42
CA ASP A 4 -0.03 16.52 30.34
C ASP A 4 0.38 16.22 28.88
N PHE A 5 0.83 17.23 28.14
CA PHE A 5 1.35 17.11 26.76
C PHE A 5 2.85 16.74 26.70
N LEU A 6 3.47 16.44 27.84
CA LEU A 6 4.92 16.23 27.98
C LEU A 6 5.41 14.79 27.70
N SER A 7 4.61 13.93 27.07
CA SER A 7 5.07 12.59 26.66
C SER A 7 5.22 12.40 25.15
N LEU A 8 5.08 13.45 24.33
CA LEU A 8 5.54 13.35 22.94
C LEU A 8 7.07 13.22 22.97
N PRO A 9 7.66 12.24 22.25
CA PRO A 9 9.11 12.16 22.16
C PRO A 9 9.63 13.51 21.69
N MET A 10 10.51 14.08 22.52
CA MET A 10 11.23 15.32 22.29
C MET A 10 11.67 15.35 20.82
N PHE A 11 11.38 16.45 20.09
CA PHE A 11 11.91 16.67 18.75
C PHE A 11 13.37 16.22 18.74
N THR A 12 13.67 15.19 17.96
CA THR A 12 15.02 14.65 17.87
C THR A 12 15.64 15.31 16.65
N PRO A 13 16.57 16.27 16.82
CA PRO A 13 17.21 16.90 15.68
C PRO A 13 17.89 15.81 14.83
N PHE A 14 17.81 15.92 13.52
CA PHE A 14 18.53 15.02 12.63
C PHE A 14 20.02 15.02 12.98
N SER A 15 20.60 13.82 13.12
CA SER A 15 22.04 13.68 13.31
C SER A 15 22.79 14.24 12.08
N ALA A 16 24.05 14.65 12.26
CA ALA A 16 24.87 15.10 11.13
C ALA A 16 25.00 14.01 10.04
N GLU A 17 25.04 12.75 10.45
CA GLU A 17 25.00 11.60 9.54
C GLU A 17 23.70 11.55 8.74
N ARG A 18 22.56 11.76 9.40
CA ARG A 18 21.24 11.83 8.74
C ARG A 18 21.10 12.99 7.78
N ILE A 19 21.55 14.18 8.18
CA ILE A 19 21.58 15.35 7.29
C ILE A 19 22.48 15.05 6.07
N GLY A 20 23.62 14.40 6.28
CA GLY A 20 24.51 13.98 5.20
C GLY A 20 23.87 12.93 4.28
N TYR A 21 23.08 12.01 4.83
CA TYR A 21 22.30 11.04 4.05
C TYR A 21 21.25 11.72 3.18
N PHE A 22 20.43 12.61 3.76
CA PHE A 22 19.46 13.38 2.98
C PHE A 22 20.11 14.24 1.91
N ALA A 23 21.25 14.87 2.21
CA ALA A 23 22.00 15.64 1.22
C ALA A 23 22.48 14.78 0.04
N ARG A 24 22.87 13.52 0.28
CA ARG A 24 23.23 12.58 -0.81
C ARG A 24 22.02 12.17 -1.64
N LEU A 25 20.86 11.95 -1.02
CA LEU A 25 19.61 11.68 -1.75
C LEU A 25 19.21 12.87 -2.63
N LEU A 26 19.35 14.10 -2.11
CA LEU A 26 19.02 15.34 -2.82
C LEU A 26 20.03 15.72 -3.92
N GLN A 27 21.23 15.15 -3.91
CA GLN A 27 22.19 15.21 -5.03
C GLN A 27 21.78 14.31 -6.21
N PHE A 28 20.52 13.84 -6.22
CA PHE A 28 19.91 13.24 -7.40
C PHE A 28 20.11 14.14 -8.61
N ASP A 29 20.86 13.62 -9.60
CA ASP A 29 21.03 14.30 -10.88
C ASP A 29 19.70 14.26 -11.62
N TRP A 30 18.98 15.38 -11.58
CA TRP A 30 17.70 15.58 -12.27
C TRP A 30 17.84 15.55 -13.79
N SER A 31 19.04 15.76 -14.36
CA SER A 31 19.26 15.63 -15.82
C SER A 31 19.17 14.18 -16.31
N GLN A 32 19.15 13.20 -15.41
CA GLN A 32 18.92 11.80 -15.72
C GLN A 32 17.43 11.40 -15.61
N TYR A 33 16.54 12.33 -15.21
CA TYR A 33 15.08 12.13 -15.24
C TYR A 33 14.45 12.66 -16.54
N SER A 34 15.19 13.45 -17.34
CA SER A 34 14.70 14.00 -18.62
C SER A 34 14.60 12.97 -19.76
N THR A 35 15.01 11.72 -19.55
CA THR A 35 15.14 10.73 -20.64
C THR A 35 13.83 10.15 -21.18
N GLY A 36 12.66 10.54 -20.64
CA GLY A 36 11.35 10.20 -21.21
C GLY A 36 10.70 11.31 -22.05
N ARG A 37 10.91 12.59 -21.69
CA ARG A 37 10.25 13.73 -22.36
C ARG A 37 10.95 14.19 -23.63
N GLU A 38 12.27 14.13 -23.68
CA GLU A 38 13.03 14.57 -24.87
C GLU A 38 12.93 13.59 -26.04
N GLN A 39 12.60 12.31 -25.80
CA GLN A 39 12.37 11.34 -26.88
C GLN A 39 11.03 11.50 -27.61
N ALA A 40 10.08 12.28 -27.06
CA ALA A 40 8.75 12.46 -27.63
C ALA A 40 8.62 13.67 -28.58
N GLY A 41 9.63 14.54 -28.69
CA GLY A 41 9.63 15.65 -29.66
C GLY A 41 8.43 16.58 -29.58
N LEU A 42 7.87 16.79 -28.39
CA LEU A 42 6.75 17.70 -28.16
C LEU A 42 7.25 18.88 -27.33
N TYR A 43 6.98 20.08 -27.85
CA TYR A 43 7.41 21.42 -27.41
C TYR A 43 8.69 21.93 -28.08
N GLU A 44 8.48 22.74 -29.13
CA GLU A 44 9.44 23.75 -29.58
C GLU A 44 9.50 24.86 -28.51
N ASP A 45 10.71 25.39 -28.26
CA ASP A 45 10.99 26.49 -27.34
C ASP A 45 10.22 27.76 -27.73
N GLU A 46 9.03 27.97 -27.19
CA GLU A 46 8.41 29.30 -27.13
C GLU A 46 8.57 29.89 -25.73
N GLU A 47 9.08 31.13 -25.68
CA GLU A 47 9.17 31.92 -24.44
C GLU A 47 7.81 31.97 -23.74
N PRO A 48 7.76 31.80 -22.40
CA PRO A 48 6.51 31.79 -21.67
C PRO A 48 5.80 33.15 -21.85
N PRO A 49 4.50 33.17 -22.20
CA PRO A 49 3.77 34.42 -22.35
C PRO A 49 3.73 35.17 -21.02
N PRO A 50 3.76 36.51 -21.03
CA PRO A 50 3.75 37.31 -19.81
C PRO A 50 2.49 37.03 -18.99
N LEU A 51 2.66 36.99 -17.66
CA LEU A 51 1.59 36.71 -16.72
C LEU A 51 0.40 37.66 -16.93
N PRO A 52 -0.84 37.15 -17.01
CA PRO A 52 -2.02 38.00 -17.17
C PRO A 52 -2.29 38.80 -15.89
N ALA A 53 -2.81 40.01 -16.07
CA ALA A 53 -3.27 40.87 -14.97
C ALA A 53 -4.40 40.18 -14.17
N PRO A 54 -4.52 40.47 -12.85
CA PRO A 54 -5.52 39.82 -12.00
C PRO A 54 -6.95 40.07 -12.50
N PRO A 55 -7.82 39.04 -12.48
CA PRO A 55 -9.14 39.13 -13.10
C PRO A 55 -10.08 40.07 -12.33
N GLN A 56 -10.76 40.95 -13.04
CA GLN A 56 -11.96 41.63 -12.54
C GLN A 56 -13.13 40.66 -12.54
N ALA A 57 -14.06 40.83 -11.59
CA ALA A 57 -15.19 39.93 -11.37
C ALA A 57 -16.03 39.72 -12.65
N VAL A 58 -16.21 38.45 -13.04
CA VAL A 58 -17.05 38.06 -14.19
C VAL A 58 -18.11 37.04 -13.76
N GLU A 59 -19.32 37.27 -14.28
CA GLU A 59 -20.56 36.48 -14.22
C GLU A 59 -20.44 35.00 -14.66
N PRO A 60 -21.43 34.14 -14.34
CA PRO A 60 -21.27 32.68 -14.44
C PRO A 60 -21.14 32.19 -15.89
N VAL A 61 -20.07 31.45 -16.15
CA VAL A 61 -19.69 30.91 -17.46
C VAL A 61 -20.41 29.58 -17.75
N GLN A 62 -21.01 29.49 -18.94
CA GLN A 62 -21.59 28.27 -19.51
C GLN A 62 -20.52 27.22 -19.81
N GLN A 63 -20.89 25.94 -19.63
CA GLN A 63 -20.07 24.76 -19.91
C GLN A 63 -19.46 24.77 -21.32
N ILE A 64 -18.15 24.57 -21.41
CA ILE A 64 -17.42 24.31 -22.66
C ILE A 64 -16.80 22.91 -22.60
N ALA A 65 -16.87 22.24 -23.75
CA ALA A 65 -16.66 20.84 -24.03
C ALA A 65 -15.20 20.34 -23.87
N THR A 66 -15.12 19.03 -23.63
CA THR A 66 -13.93 18.16 -23.55
C THR A 66 -13.16 18.01 -24.86
N SER A 67 -11.83 17.94 -24.80
CA SER A 67 -10.91 17.12 -25.63
C SER A 67 -9.45 17.36 -25.21
N PRO A 68 -8.44 16.54 -25.61
CA PRO A 68 -8.26 15.09 -25.50
C PRO A 68 -7.07 14.76 -24.54
N THR A 69 -7.03 13.63 -23.81
CA THR A 69 -6.47 12.38 -24.35
C THR A 69 -6.88 11.17 -23.48
N THR A 70 -8.13 10.75 -23.66
CA THR A 70 -8.57 9.38 -23.35
C THR A 70 -7.79 8.35 -24.17
N ALA A 71 -7.21 8.75 -25.32
CA ALA A 71 -6.52 7.85 -26.26
C ALA A 71 -5.20 7.27 -25.72
N ALA A 72 -4.38 8.05 -24.99
CA ALA A 72 -3.13 7.55 -24.40
C ALA A 72 -3.41 6.59 -23.24
N ALA A 73 -4.36 6.93 -22.37
CA ALA A 73 -4.84 6.05 -21.30
C ALA A 73 -5.51 4.78 -21.84
N ILE A 74 -6.23 4.86 -22.98
CA ILE A 74 -6.77 3.70 -23.68
C ILE A 74 -5.66 2.82 -24.24
N GLU A 75 -4.58 3.41 -24.77
CA GLU A 75 -3.47 2.65 -25.36
C GLU A 75 -2.64 1.92 -24.29
N ILE A 76 -2.38 2.55 -23.14
CA ILE A 76 -1.75 1.89 -21.99
C ILE A 76 -2.62 0.72 -21.50
N ARG A 77 -3.94 0.93 -21.38
CA ARG A 77 -4.90 -0.13 -21.04
C ARG A 77 -4.97 -1.24 -22.10
N ARG A 78 -4.76 -0.91 -23.38
CA ARG A 78 -4.74 -1.87 -24.50
C ARG A 78 -3.47 -2.71 -24.49
N LEU A 79 -2.31 -2.10 -24.26
CA LEU A 79 -1.02 -2.77 -24.17
C LEU A 79 -0.97 -3.70 -22.95
N ALA A 80 -1.45 -3.25 -21.80
CA ALA A 80 -1.58 -4.09 -20.60
C ALA A 80 -2.48 -5.32 -20.84
N ARG A 81 -3.62 -5.16 -21.54
CA ARG A 81 -4.49 -6.29 -21.92
C ARG A 81 -3.87 -7.24 -22.94
N ALA A 82 -3.08 -6.73 -23.89
CA ALA A 82 -2.44 -7.54 -24.92
C ALA A 82 -1.31 -8.41 -24.34
N ALA A 83 -0.54 -7.90 -23.38
CA ALA A 83 0.51 -8.65 -22.68
C ALA A 83 -0.04 -9.81 -21.82
N ILE A 84 -1.26 -9.66 -21.29
CA ILE A 84 -1.98 -10.70 -20.53
C ILE A 84 -2.38 -11.89 -21.42
N GLN A 85 -2.65 -11.68 -22.71
CA GLN A 85 -3.11 -12.73 -23.63
C GLN A 85 -1.99 -13.58 -24.24
N THR A 86 -0.73 -13.17 -24.13
CA THR A 86 0.41 -13.84 -24.80
C THR A 86 1.36 -14.55 -23.84
N SER A 87 1.17 -14.42 -22.53
CA SER A 87 1.98 -15.11 -21.52
C SER A 87 1.48 -16.54 -21.29
N PRO A 88 2.32 -17.58 -21.48
CA PRO A 88 1.93 -18.95 -21.14
C PRO A 88 1.84 -19.10 -19.62
N VAL A 89 0.68 -19.54 -19.14
CA VAL A 89 0.51 -20.09 -17.79
C VAL A 89 1.41 -21.32 -17.67
N PRO A 90 2.33 -21.42 -16.68
CA PRO A 90 3.10 -22.64 -16.48
C PRO A 90 2.14 -23.78 -16.11
N ALA A 91 2.32 -24.91 -16.80
CA ALA A 91 1.48 -26.09 -16.66
C ALA A 91 1.45 -26.60 -15.21
N ALA A 92 0.24 -26.79 -14.68
CA ALA A 92 0.02 -27.46 -13.40
C ALA A 92 0.57 -28.90 -13.42
N ALA A 93 1.19 -29.30 -12.31
CA ALA A 93 1.64 -30.66 -12.06
C ALA A 93 0.45 -31.66 -12.02
N PRO A 94 0.67 -32.96 -12.30
CA PRO A 94 -0.43 -33.91 -12.48
C PRO A 94 -1.14 -34.25 -11.16
N GLU A 95 -2.46 -34.10 -11.16
CA GLU A 95 -3.40 -34.55 -10.14
C GLU A 95 -3.37 -36.10 -9.95
N PRO A 96 -3.40 -36.62 -8.72
CA PRO A 96 -3.61 -38.04 -8.49
C PRO A 96 -5.09 -38.42 -8.71
N SER A 97 -5.28 -39.46 -9.52
CA SER A 97 -6.54 -40.16 -9.77
C SER A 97 -7.24 -40.59 -8.46
N GLY A 98 -8.45 -40.10 -8.24
CA GLY A 98 -9.34 -40.55 -7.17
C GLY A 98 -10.76 -40.03 -7.38
N THR A 99 -11.62 -40.86 -7.98
CA THR A 99 -13.04 -40.59 -8.22
C THR A 99 -13.85 -40.55 -6.92
N LEU A 100 -14.47 -39.41 -6.62
CA LEU A 100 -15.66 -39.31 -5.77
C LEU A 100 -16.59 -38.25 -6.37
N GLU A 101 -17.65 -38.69 -7.04
CA GLU A 101 -18.74 -37.83 -7.49
C GLU A 101 -19.61 -37.40 -6.30
N ALA A 102 -19.83 -36.09 -6.15
CA ALA A 102 -20.87 -35.53 -5.29
C ALA A 102 -21.79 -34.63 -6.14
N PRO A 103 -23.11 -34.62 -5.89
CA PRO A 103 -24.09 -34.11 -6.85
C PRO A 103 -24.11 -32.57 -6.89
N VAL A 104 -24.13 -32.03 -8.12
CA VAL A 104 -24.34 -30.60 -8.39
C VAL A 104 -25.84 -30.30 -8.22
N VAL A 105 -26.22 -29.69 -7.11
CA VAL A 105 -27.53 -29.05 -6.95
C VAL A 105 -27.36 -27.57 -7.31
N ARG A 106 -28.00 -27.12 -8.39
CA ARG A 106 -28.15 -25.70 -8.71
C ARG A 106 -29.42 -25.17 -8.03
N PRO A 107 -29.37 -24.16 -7.15
CA PRO A 107 -30.58 -23.48 -6.74
C PRO A 107 -30.94 -22.42 -7.80
N GLU A 108 -32.02 -22.67 -8.53
CA GLU A 108 -32.76 -21.63 -9.25
C GLU A 108 -33.50 -20.74 -8.26
N GLY A 109 -33.44 -19.43 -8.48
CA GLY A 109 -34.45 -18.46 -8.04
C GLY A 109 -34.66 -18.32 -6.53
N ALA A 110 -33.82 -17.54 -5.86
CA ALA A 110 -34.19 -16.91 -4.59
C ALA A 110 -34.14 -15.39 -4.78
N GLN A 111 -35.32 -14.76 -4.83
CA GLN A 111 -35.45 -13.31 -4.65
C GLN A 111 -34.95 -12.96 -3.25
N VAL A 112 -33.87 -12.20 -3.16
CA VAL A 112 -33.35 -11.72 -1.87
C VAL A 112 -34.22 -10.57 -1.40
N THR A 113 -35.01 -10.83 -0.36
CA THR A 113 -35.64 -9.79 0.45
C THR A 113 -34.56 -9.18 1.33
N LEU A 114 -34.39 -7.86 1.29
CA LEU A 114 -33.45 -7.13 2.14
C LEU A 114 -33.95 -7.19 3.60
N GLY A 115 -33.29 -7.99 4.42
CA GLY A 115 -33.41 -7.97 5.88
C GLY A 115 -32.24 -7.22 6.49
N GLU A 116 -32.57 -6.15 7.22
CA GLU A 116 -31.72 -5.51 8.23
C GLU A 116 -31.49 -6.49 9.40
N ASP A 117 -30.42 -6.28 10.16
CA ASP A 117 -29.91 -7.08 11.30
C ASP A 117 -29.03 -8.30 10.97
N TYR A 118 -27.72 -8.08 10.85
CA TYR A 118 -26.71 -9.12 11.02
C TYR A 118 -26.06 -8.99 12.41
N SER A 119 -26.50 -9.85 13.33
CA SER A 119 -25.77 -10.16 14.55
C SER A 119 -24.39 -10.75 14.19
N ILE A 120 -23.32 -10.14 14.68
CA ILE A 120 -21.95 -10.66 14.59
C ILE A 120 -21.93 -12.06 15.21
N PRO A 121 -21.54 -13.13 14.48
CA PRO A 121 -21.40 -14.43 15.10
C PRO A 121 -20.25 -14.35 16.12
N GLU A 122 -20.60 -14.36 17.41
CA GLU A 122 -19.67 -14.14 18.52
C GLU A 122 -18.53 -15.18 18.61
N ARG A 123 -18.57 -16.27 17.84
CA ARG A 123 -17.57 -17.33 17.90
C ARG A 123 -17.27 -17.92 16.53
N SER A 124 -16.01 -17.76 16.12
CA SER A 124 -15.38 -18.57 15.08
C SER A 124 -14.37 -19.53 15.73
N ASP A 125 -14.32 -20.76 15.24
CA ASP A 125 -13.30 -21.75 15.61
C ASP A 125 -11.99 -21.57 14.84
N TRP A 126 -11.95 -20.60 13.91
CA TRP A 126 -10.77 -20.26 13.13
C TRP A 126 -9.58 -19.96 14.04
N ARG A 127 -8.42 -20.52 13.67
CA ARG A 127 -7.15 -20.25 14.34
C ARG A 127 -6.10 -19.89 13.29
N PRO A 128 -5.25 -18.90 13.58
CA PRO A 128 -4.10 -18.62 12.72
C PRO A 128 -3.11 -19.78 12.80
N GLY A 129 -2.40 -20.03 11.70
CA GLY A 129 -1.22 -20.90 11.73
C GLY A 129 -0.06 -20.22 12.46
N ASP A 130 0.91 -21.02 12.90
CA ASP A 130 2.14 -20.51 13.52
C ASP A 130 2.88 -19.53 12.59
N PRO A 131 3.57 -18.51 13.14
CA PRO A 131 4.40 -17.62 12.33
C PRO A 131 5.41 -18.39 11.48
N PRO A 132 5.51 -18.12 10.17
CA PRO A 132 6.30 -18.92 9.26
C PRO A 132 7.79 -18.61 9.36
N GLN A 133 8.64 -19.58 9.07
CA GLN A 133 10.07 -19.35 8.84
C GLN A 133 10.28 -18.74 7.46
N LEU A 134 11.06 -17.65 7.38
CA LEU A 134 11.36 -16.90 6.15
C LEU A 134 12.85 -16.97 5.79
N ASP A 135 13.57 -17.97 6.30
CA ASP A 135 14.97 -18.24 5.91
C ASP A 135 15.07 -18.47 4.39
N GLY A 136 15.99 -17.76 3.76
CA GLY A 136 16.22 -17.82 2.30
C GLY A 136 15.14 -17.10 1.46
N ILE A 137 14.22 -16.36 2.07
CA ILE A 137 13.26 -15.50 1.36
C ILE A 137 13.72 -14.06 1.47
N ASP A 138 14.20 -13.45 0.39
CA ASP A 138 14.74 -12.08 0.46
C ASP A 138 13.67 -10.98 0.30
N GLU A 139 12.50 -11.35 -0.23
CA GLU A 139 11.41 -10.42 -0.46
C GLU A 139 10.03 -10.99 -0.08
N ILE A 140 9.16 -10.11 0.42
CA ILE A 140 7.77 -10.41 0.77
C ILE A 140 6.87 -9.21 0.44
N GLU A 141 5.57 -9.47 0.35
CA GLU A 141 4.57 -8.42 0.57
C GLU A 141 4.10 -8.47 2.02
N LEU A 142 3.86 -7.29 2.63
CA LEU A 142 3.45 -7.17 4.03
C LEU A 142 2.43 -6.04 4.16
N ASP A 143 1.37 -6.26 4.93
CA ASP A 143 0.37 -5.25 5.28
C ASP A 143 -0.08 -5.42 6.75
N CYS A 144 -0.43 -4.34 7.41
CA CYS A 144 -0.86 -4.34 8.81
C CYS A 144 -2.34 -3.98 8.95
N GLU A 145 -3.05 -4.78 9.74
CA GLU A 145 -4.33 -4.37 10.31
C GLU A 145 -4.10 -3.64 11.63
N THR A 146 -4.89 -2.62 11.92
CA THR A 146 -4.67 -1.69 13.05
C THR A 146 -5.92 -1.52 13.90
N ASN A 147 -5.76 -1.08 15.15
CA ASN A 147 -6.90 -0.74 16.02
C ASN A 147 -7.47 0.68 15.78
N GLY A 148 -6.93 1.41 14.80
CA GLY A 148 -7.27 2.78 14.48
C GLY A 148 -6.26 3.38 13.49
N LEU A 149 -6.40 4.67 13.16
CA LEU A 149 -5.60 5.33 12.12
C LEU A 149 -4.49 6.24 12.66
N ARG A 150 -4.45 6.47 13.98
CA ARG A 150 -3.62 7.50 14.61
C ARG A 150 -2.42 6.87 15.29
N TRP A 151 -1.43 6.44 14.50
CA TRP A 151 -0.16 5.91 14.99
C TRP A 151 0.54 6.89 15.96
N TRP A 152 0.34 8.20 15.79
CA TRP A 152 0.88 9.25 16.67
C TRP A 152 0.10 9.43 17.99
N ALA A 153 -1.03 8.74 18.17
CA ALA A 153 -1.94 8.90 19.29
C ALA A 153 -2.31 7.55 19.94
N GLY A 154 -1.41 6.57 19.89
CA GLY A 154 -1.52 5.32 20.63
C GLY A 154 -2.30 4.20 19.94
N ASP A 155 -2.77 4.40 18.71
CA ASP A 155 -3.26 3.29 17.90
C ASP A 155 -2.05 2.39 17.53
N LEU A 156 -2.27 1.07 17.47
CA LEU A 156 -1.25 0.04 17.29
C LEU A 156 -1.67 -0.98 16.23
N PRO A 157 -0.70 -1.68 15.60
CA PRO A 157 -1.00 -2.83 14.77
C PRO A 157 -1.60 -3.96 15.62
N ILE A 158 -2.46 -4.69 14.96
CA ILE A 158 -3.41 -5.68 15.49
C ILE A 158 -3.21 -7.04 14.81
N GLY A 159 -2.59 -7.03 13.63
CA GLY A 159 -2.15 -8.20 12.89
C GLY A 159 -1.25 -7.79 11.73
N ILE A 160 -0.44 -8.74 11.25
CA ILE A 160 0.37 -8.60 10.03
C ILE A 160 -0.09 -9.66 9.05
N SER A 161 -0.42 -9.28 7.82
CA SER A 161 -0.50 -10.22 6.70
C SER A 161 0.80 -10.21 5.92
N ILE A 162 1.20 -11.36 5.41
CA ILE A 162 2.33 -11.48 4.49
C ILE A 162 1.98 -12.33 3.27
N ARG A 163 2.68 -12.09 2.18
CA ARG A 163 2.75 -12.98 1.02
C ARG A 163 4.20 -13.31 0.70
N ARG A 164 4.45 -14.60 0.44
CA ARG A 164 5.76 -15.11 0.01
C ARG A 164 5.87 -15.13 -1.52
N PRO A 165 7.08 -15.23 -2.09
CA PRO A 165 7.28 -15.33 -3.53
C PRO A 165 6.53 -16.49 -4.21
N ASP A 166 6.29 -17.58 -3.48
CA ASP A 166 5.48 -18.72 -3.95
C ASP A 166 3.96 -18.47 -3.97
N GLY A 167 3.53 -17.25 -3.62
CA GLY A 167 2.14 -16.82 -3.63
C GLY A 167 1.34 -17.18 -2.38
N ARG A 168 1.90 -17.93 -1.43
CA ARG A 168 1.20 -18.26 -0.18
C ARG A 168 1.07 -17.02 0.70
N THR A 169 -0.14 -16.76 1.17
CA THR A 169 -0.47 -15.68 2.11
C THR A 169 -0.73 -16.21 3.51
N GLN A 170 -0.49 -15.39 4.53
CA GLN A 170 -0.78 -15.72 5.91
C GLN A 170 -1.07 -14.45 6.72
N TYR A 171 -2.12 -14.48 7.54
CA TYR A 171 -2.44 -13.44 8.52
C TYR A 171 -2.02 -13.88 9.92
N LEU A 172 -1.27 -13.03 10.61
CA LEU A 172 -0.74 -13.21 11.97
C LEU A 172 -1.39 -12.18 12.91
N PRO A 173 -2.60 -12.45 13.43
CA PRO A 173 -3.32 -11.56 14.34
C PRO A 173 -2.83 -11.67 15.78
N TRP A 174 -2.85 -10.57 16.54
CA TRP A 174 -2.68 -10.60 18.01
C TRP A 174 -3.59 -9.63 18.78
N GLY A 175 -4.21 -8.64 18.10
CA GLY A 175 -4.94 -7.54 18.74
C GLY A 175 -6.46 -7.55 18.58
N HIS A 176 -7.09 -8.64 18.11
CA HIS A 176 -8.54 -8.71 17.95
C HIS A 176 -9.28 -8.97 19.28
N ARG A 177 -10.20 -8.09 19.67
CA ARG A 177 -10.94 -8.17 20.95
C ARG A 177 -11.91 -9.34 21.01
N ALA A 178 -12.46 -9.78 19.87
CA ALA A 178 -13.33 -10.94 19.81
C ALA A 178 -12.58 -12.29 19.71
N GLY A 179 -11.24 -12.29 19.71
CA GLY A 179 -10.41 -13.49 19.74
C GLY A 179 -9.85 -13.92 18.38
N GLY A 180 -9.25 -15.11 18.36
CA GLY A 180 -8.55 -15.66 17.18
C GLY A 180 -7.09 -15.19 17.05
N ASN A 181 -6.48 -14.75 18.15
CA ASN A 181 -5.14 -14.18 18.20
C ASN A 181 -4.05 -15.21 18.47
N LEU A 182 -2.85 -14.93 17.95
CA LEU A 182 -1.57 -15.44 18.44
C LEU A 182 -1.13 -14.65 19.69
N ASP A 183 -0.10 -15.15 20.36
CA ASP A 183 0.60 -14.39 21.41
C ASP A 183 1.39 -13.23 20.76
N GLU A 184 1.11 -11.99 21.19
CA GLU A 184 1.72 -10.78 20.62
C GLU A 184 3.26 -10.82 20.68
N GLU A 185 3.82 -11.29 21.79
CA GLU A 185 5.26 -11.33 22.00
C GLU A 185 5.94 -12.38 21.12
N VAL A 186 5.25 -13.48 20.82
CA VAL A 186 5.68 -14.45 19.80
C VAL A 186 5.73 -13.79 18.42
N VAL A 187 4.69 -13.06 18.02
CA VAL A 187 4.65 -12.39 16.71
C VAL A 187 5.68 -11.26 16.63
N LYS A 188 5.89 -10.50 17.71
CA LYS A 188 6.90 -9.43 17.75
C LYS A 188 8.31 -9.97 17.59
N ARG A 189 8.67 -11.03 18.33
CA ARG A 189 9.97 -11.70 18.16
C ARG A 189 10.14 -12.31 16.77
N TRP A 190 9.06 -12.86 16.22
CA TRP A 190 9.06 -13.33 14.84
C TRP A 190 9.36 -12.18 13.88
N ALA A 191 8.66 -11.05 13.97
CA ALA A 191 8.86 -9.90 13.09
C ALA A 191 10.30 -9.34 13.18
N GLN A 192 10.84 -9.19 14.40
CA GLN A 192 12.20 -8.69 14.64
C GLN A 192 13.32 -9.60 14.11
N ARG A 193 13.02 -10.89 13.93
CA ARG A 193 13.95 -11.90 13.40
C ARG A 193 13.78 -12.09 11.91
N GLU A 194 12.54 -12.30 11.50
CA GLU A 194 12.14 -12.78 10.18
C GLU A 194 11.83 -11.67 9.20
N LEU A 195 11.82 -10.38 9.56
CA LEU A 195 11.71 -9.29 8.57
C LEU A 195 13.07 -8.66 8.24
N ARG A 196 14.05 -8.84 9.12
CA ARG A 196 15.39 -8.24 9.00
C ARG A 196 16.02 -8.47 7.63
N GLY A 197 16.54 -7.40 7.04
CA GLY A 197 17.24 -7.41 5.76
C GLY A 197 16.34 -7.67 4.54
N LYS A 198 15.02 -7.78 4.72
CA LYS A 198 14.11 -8.12 3.61
C LYS A 198 13.68 -6.89 2.84
N LYS A 199 13.44 -7.12 1.56
CA LYS A 199 12.69 -6.23 0.70
C LYS A 199 11.18 -6.45 0.92
N ILE A 200 10.47 -5.39 1.29
CA ILE A 200 9.06 -5.43 1.64
C ILE A 200 8.29 -4.57 0.65
N THR A 201 7.29 -5.14 -0.01
CA THR A 201 6.38 -4.41 -0.90
C THR A 201 5.02 -4.25 -0.22
N ASN A 202 4.45 -3.04 -0.26
CA ASN A 202 3.11 -2.75 0.24
C ASN A 202 2.44 -1.63 -0.56
N ILE A 203 1.28 -1.18 -0.11
CA ILE A 203 0.60 0.05 -0.50
C ILE A 203 0.55 0.99 0.70
N ASN A 204 0.84 2.27 0.50
CA ASN A 204 0.86 3.26 1.58
C ASN A 204 1.81 2.86 2.74
N SER A 205 2.98 2.34 2.38
CA SER A 205 4.00 1.72 3.24
C SER A 205 4.42 2.57 4.43
N ARG A 206 4.31 3.90 4.33
CA ARG A 206 4.59 4.84 5.42
C ARG A 206 3.67 4.61 6.61
N PHE A 207 2.40 4.32 6.36
CA PHE A 207 1.41 4.03 7.40
C PHE A 207 1.85 2.82 8.23
N ASP A 208 2.10 1.70 7.58
CA ASP A 208 2.57 0.47 8.21
C ASP A 208 3.93 0.64 8.89
N ASN A 209 4.84 1.41 8.29
CA ASN A 209 6.12 1.72 8.92
C ASN A 209 5.94 2.42 10.27
N HIS A 210 5.06 3.41 10.36
CA HIS A 210 4.78 4.10 11.63
C HIS A 210 4.17 3.17 12.68
N PHE A 211 3.22 2.32 12.29
CA PHE A 211 2.61 1.36 13.21
C PHE A 211 3.60 0.31 13.71
N LEU A 212 4.42 -0.25 12.82
CA LEU A 212 5.46 -1.20 13.20
C LEU A 212 6.51 -0.55 14.11
N TYR A 213 6.92 0.69 13.79
CA TYR A 213 7.82 1.47 14.63
C TYR A 213 7.23 1.69 16.04
N ALA A 214 5.98 2.16 16.14
CA ALA A 214 5.29 2.37 17.41
C ALA A 214 5.11 1.07 18.22
N TRP A 215 5.01 -0.07 17.54
CA TRP A 215 4.91 -1.40 18.15
C TRP A 215 6.25 -1.98 18.64
N GLY A 216 7.38 -1.34 18.27
CA GLY A 216 8.73 -1.76 18.65
C GLY A 216 9.43 -2.64 17.60
N VAL A 217 9.01 -2.54 16.34
CA VAL A 217 9.64 -3.17 15.18
C VAL A 217 10.11 -2.07 14.23
N ASP A 218 11.33 -1.59 14.46
CA ASP A 218 11.97 -0.63 13.57
C ASP A 218 12.52 -1.35 12.34
N LEU A 219 11.86 -1.19 11.19
CA LEU A 219 12.28 -1.82 9.95
C LEU A 219 13.51 -1.16 9.32
N GLU A 220 13.77 0.11 9.63
CA GLU A 220 14.96 0.79 9.13
C GLU A 220 16.20 0.31 9.89
N GLU A 221 16.13 0.22 11.22
CA GLU A 221 17.21 -0.38 12.04
C GLU A 221 17.45 -1.86 11.69
N GLN A 222 16.43 -2.52 11.15
CA GLN A 222 16.52 -3.90 10.68
C GLN A 222 17.04 -4.05 9.24
N ASP A 223 17.51 -2.96 8.61
CA ASP A 223 18.06 -2.98 7.25
C ASP A 223 17.04 -3.50 6.21
N CYS A 224 15.74 -3.30 6.48
CA CYS A 224 14.69 -3.63 5.51
C CYS A 224 14.61 -2.55 4.44
N HIS A 225 14.15 -2.92 3.25
CA HIS A 225 13.90 -1.98 2.16
C HIS A 225 12.42 -1.98 1.78
N TRP A 226 11.76 -0.83 1.81
CA TRP A 226 10.35 -0.71 1.41
C TRP A 226 10.21 -0.34 -0.06
N GLU A 227 9.22 -0.93 -0.73
CA GLU A 227 8.69 -0.42 -1.99
C GLU A 227 7.16 -0.27 -1.90
N ASP A 228 6.61 0.68 -2.65
CA ASP A 228 5.19 1.03 -2.57
C ASP A 228 4.50 0.99 -3.94
N VAL A 229 3.45 0.16 -4.05
CA VAL A 229 2.68 0.02 -5.31
C VAL A 229 1.94 1.30 -5.70
N ALA A 230 1.59 2.18 -4.75
CA ALA A 230 1.01 3.48 -5.06
C ALA A 230 2.05 4.43 -5.66
N HIS A 231 3.30 4.40 -5.18
CA HIS A 231 4.40 5.16 -5.79
C HIS A 231 4.65 4.65 -7.21
N TRP A 232 4.68 3.34 -7.43
CA TRP A 232 4.82 2.77 -8.77
C TRP A 232 3.70 3.19 -9.71
N ALA A 233 2.46 3.19 -9.23
CA ALA A 233 1.32 3.65 -10.02
C ALA A 233 1.44 5.12 -10.42
N ALA A 234 1.99 5.98 -9.56
CA ALA A 234 2.24 7.39 -9.86
C ALA A 234 3.37 7.56 -10.90
N LEU A 235 4.41 6.72 -10.83
CA LEU A 235 5.50 6.72 -11.82
C LEU A 235 5.03 6.24 -13.20
N LEU A 236 4.13 5.24 -13.24
CA LEU A 236 3.58 4.70 -14.48
C LEU A 236 2.55 5.61 -15.14
N ASP A 237 1.91 6.51 -14.37
CA ASP A 237 0.94 7.48 -14.87
C ASP A 237 0.94 8.75 -14.01
N GLU A 238 1.66 9.79 -14.46
CA GLU A 238 1.80 11.08 -13.76
C GLU A 238 0.44 11.81 -13.59
N TYR A 239 -0.59 11.44 -14.35
CA TYR A 239 -1.92 12.05 -14.29
C TYR A 239 -2.93 11.24 -13.47
N ARG A 240 -2.53 10.09 -12.91
CA ARG A 240 -3.39 9.26 -12.07
C ARG A 240 -3.82 10.04 -10.81
N LYS A 241 -5.10 9.92 -10.47
CA LYS A 241 -5.71 10.61 -9.31
C LYS A 241 -6.08 9.67 -8.16
N GLU A 242 -6.18 8.38 -8.44
CA GLU A 242 -6.66 7.37 -7.50
C GLU A 242 -5.63 6.26 -7.34
N PHE A 243 -5.23 6.00 -6.10
CA PHE A 243 -4.14 5.10 -5.75
C PHE A 243 -4.54 3.99 -4.76
N GLY A 244 -5.83 3.92 -4.40
CA GLY A 244 -6.31 2.88 -3.48
C GLY A 244 -6.13 1.48 -4.06
N LEU A 245 -5.86 0.50 -3.19
CA LEU A 245 -5.58 -0.88 -3.60
C LEU A 245 -6.68 -1.47 -4.49
N ASP A 246 -7.94 -1.21 -4.15
CA ASP A 246 -9.12 -1.59 -4.94
C ASP A 246 -9.04 -1.10 -6.39
N VAL A 247 -8.68 0.17 -6.56
CA VAL A 247 -8.60 0.84 -7.87
C VAL A 247 -7.43 0.27 -8.66
N LEU A 248 -6.26 0.12 -8.03
CA LEU A 248 -5.08 -0.44 -8.69
C LEU A 248 -5.30 -1.89 -9.10
N ALA A 249 -5.87 -2.72 -8.23
CA ALA A 249 -6.21 -4.10 -8.53
C ALA A 249 -7.17 -4.21 -9.72
N GLN A 250 -8.19 -3.35 -9.75
CA GLN A 250 -9.15 -3.34 -10.85
C GLN A 250 -8.51 -2.90 -12.17
N ASP A 251 -7.66 -1.87 -12.15
CA ASP A 251 -7.05 -1.30 -13.35
C ASP A 251 -5.97 -2.21 -13.96
N PHE A 252 -5.10 -2.80 -13.13
CA PHE A 252 -3.94 -3.56 -13.58
C PHE A 252 -4.19 -5.07 -13.63
N LEU A 253 -5.02 -5.61 -12.74
CA LEU A 253 -5.26 -7.06 -12.63
C LEU A 253 -6.63 -7.46 -13.16
N GLY A 254 -7.55 -6.51 -13.36
CA GLY A 254 -8.95 -6.79 -13.66
C GLY A 254 -9.69 -7.46 -12.50
N GLN A 255 -9.16 -7.37 -11.28
CA GLN A 255 -9.71 -7.99 -10.09
C GLN A 255 -10.38 -6.94 -9.19
N ALA A 256 -11.53 -7.28 -8.64
CA ALA A 256 -12.14 -6.52 -7.55
C ALA A 256 -11.79 -7.20 -6.22
N LYS A 257 -11.59 -6.42 -5.15
CA LYS A 257 -11.57 -6.99 -3.80
C LYS A 257 -12.91 -7.65 -3.52
N THR A 258 -12.87 -8.74 -2.76
CA THR A 258 -14.08 -9.40 -2.30
C THR A 258 -14.82 -8.41 -1.42
N PRO A 259 -16.12 -8.14 -1.65
CA PRO A 259 -16.87 -7.21 -0.81
C PRO A 259 -17.00 -7.78 0.61
N VAL A 260 -16.12 -7.35 1.52
CA VAL A 260 -16.24 -7.69 2.93
C VAL A 260 -16.94 -6.53 3.63
N LYS A 261 -18.03 -6.82 4.34
CA LYS A 261 -18.75 -5.82 5.16
C LYS A 261 -18.02 -5.60 6.49
N LEU A 262 -16.76 -5.19 6.44
CA LEU A 262 -15.98 -4.78 7.60
C LEU A 262 -15.92 -3.26 7.64
N ASP A 263 -16.20 -2.68 8.81
CA ASP A 263 -15.87 -1.29 9.07
C ASP A 263 -14.37 -1.22 9.38
N LYS A 264 -13.60 -0.60 8.48
CA LYS A 264 -12.14 -0.48 8.59
C LYS A 264 -11.70 0.26 9.86
N ASN A 265 -12.58 1.04 10.49
CA ASN A 265 -12.28 1.71 11.77
C ASN A 265 -12.52 0.80 13.00
N LYS A 266 -13.04 -0.41 12.79
CA LYS A 266 -13.42 -1.35 13.84
C LYS A 266 -12.73 -2.71 13.69
N MET A 267 -11.64 -2.78 12.94
CA MET A 267 -10.92 -4.04 12.68
C MET A 267 -10.60 -4.82 13.97
N ALA A 268 -10.21 -4.11 15.03
CA ALA A 268 -9.95 -4.70 16.35
C ALA A 268 -11.17 -5.29 17.06
N GLU A 269 -12.40 -4.92 16.68
CA GLU A 269 -13.63 -5.44 17.30
C GLU A 269 -14.02 -6.83 16.75
N TYR A 270 -13.63 -7.13 15.51
CA TYR A 270 -13.96 -8.41 14.87
C TYR A 270 -13.10 -9.55 15.39
N HIS A 271 -13.60 -10.78 15.26
CA HIS A 271 -12.77 -11.97 15.48
C HIS A 271 -11.75 -12.06 14.34
N ALA A 272 -10.50 -12.42 14.64
CA ALA A 272 -9.42 -12.39 13.65
C ALA A 272 -9.73 -13.18 12.36
N GLY A 273 -10.40 -14.34 12.48
CA GLY A 273 -10.85 -15.13 11.34
C GLY A 273 -11.83 -14.43 10.38
N GLN A 274 -12.53 -13.39 10.83
CA GLN A 274 -13.39 -12.56 9.95
C GLN A 274 -12.56 -11.56 9.13
N VAL A 275 -11.39 -11.18 9.62
CA VAL A 275 -10.47 -10.23 8.96
C VAL A 275 -9.40 -10.95 8.16
N ALA A 276 -9.10 -12.22 8.48
CA ALA A 276 -8.03 -12.98 7.85
C ALA A 276 -8.10 -13.06 6.32
N GLU A 277 -9.28 -13.30 5.74
CA GLU A 277 -9.43 -13.34 4.28
C GLU A 277 -9.18 -11.97 3.65
N TYR A 278 -9.68 -10.90 4.28
CA TYR A 278 -9.45 -9.53 3.85
C TYR A 278 -7.95 -9.18 3.87
N ALA A 279 -7.30 -9.35 5.02
CA ALA A 279 -5.89 -9.03 5.20
C ALA A 279 -4.99 -9.86 4.27
N CYS A 280 -5.31 -11.14 4.04
CA CYS A 280 -4.59 -11.98 3.08
C CYS A 280 -4.83 -11.58 1.62
N GLN A 281 -6.02 -11.05 1.29
CA GLN A 281 -6.33 -10.56 -0.05
C GLN A 281 -5.51 -9.31 -0.38
N ASP A 282 -5.25 -8.44 0.59
CA ASP A 282 -4.47 -7.21 0.39
C ASP A 282 -3.07 -7.53 -0.12
N VAL A 283 -2.31 -8.34 0.61
CA VAL A 283 -0.97 -8.80 0.20
C VAL A 283 -1.01 -9.67 -1.07
N HIS A 284 -2.10 -10.39 -1.34
CA HIS A 284 -2.29 -11.10 -2.61
C HIS A 284 -2.33 -10.13 -3.79
N LEU A 285 -3.12 -9.06 -3.68
CA LEU A 285 -3.26 -8.05 -4.72
C LEU A 285 -1.97 -7.27 -4.91
N ILE A 286 -1.28 -6.91 -3.82
CA ILE A 286 0.03 -6.25 -3.87
C ILE A 286 1.04 -7.09 -4.66
N GLY A 287 1.10 -8.40 -4.40
CA GLY A 287 1.99 -9.31 -5.14
C GLY A 287 1.61 -9.44 -6.62
N GLY A 288 0.31 -9.41 -6.93
CA GLY A 288 -0.18 -9.35 -8.32
C GLY A 288 0.23 -8.06 -9.03
N LEU A 289 0.05 -6.91 -8.37
CA LEU A 289 0.45 -5.60 -8.88
C LEU A 289 1.95 -5.55 -9.16
N LYS A 290 2.78 -6.06 -8.24
CA LYS A 290 4.23 -6.19 -8.43
C LYS A 290 4.58 -6.98 -9.69
N GLY A 291 3.91 -8.10 -9.93
CA GLY A 291 4.11 -8.93 -11.13
C GLY A 291 3.84 -8.19 -12.45
N VAL A 292 2.99 -7.16 -12.45
CA VAL A 292 2.64 -6.37 -13.64
C VAL A 292 3.42 -5.06 -13.72
N MET A 293 3.51 -4.32 -12.62
CA MET A 293 4.08 -2.98 -12.58
C MET A 293 5.60 -2.97 -12.71
N ILE A 294 6.30 -3.97 -12.15
CA ILE A 294 7.77 -4.04 -12.25
C ILE A 294 8.24 -4.16 -13.71
N PRO A 295 7.70 -5.09 -14.54
CA PRO A 295 8.00 -5.12 -15.97
C PRO A 295 7.68 -3.80 -16.70
N LEU A 296 6.51 -3.20 -16.43
CA LEU A 296 6.11 -1.95 -17.08
C LEU A 296 7.05 -0.78 -16.73
N MET A 297 7.53 -0.72 -15.49
CA MET A 297 8.52 0.27 -15.09
C MET A 297 9.86 0.06 -15.79
N ALA A 298 10.26 -1.20 -15.99
CA ALA A 298 11.48 -1.52 -16.71
C ALA A 298 11.41 -1.16 -18.19
N GLU A 299 10.27 -1.41 -18.83
CA GLU A 299 10.01 -0.99 -20.22
C GLU A 299 10.12 0.55 -20.40
N GLN A 300 9.79 1.31 -19.35
CA GLN A 300 9.83 2.76 -19.33
C GLN A 300 11.12 3.35 -18.72
N ASN A 301 12.09 2.51 -18.37
CA ASN A 301 13.36 2.90 -17.73
C ASN A 301 13.16 3.72 -16.43
N LEU A 302 12.17 3.33 -15.62
CA LEU A 302 11.78 4.02 -14.38
C LEU A 302 12.50 3.50 -13.13
N GLU A 303 13.42 2.55 -13.24
CA GLU A 303 14.05 1.88 -12.09
C GLU A 303 14.82 2.85 -11.19
N ARG A 304 15.50 3.84 -11.79
CA ARG A 304 16.27 4.80 -11.01
C ARG A 304 15.37 5.71 -10.17
N VAL A 305 14.27 6.21 -10.73
CA VAL A 305 13.32 7.02 -9.96
C VAL A 305 12.54 6.14 -8.97
N ARG A 306 12.19 4.90 -9.33
CA ARG A 306 11.60 3.93 -8.39
C ARG A 306 12.48 3.72 -7.17
N GLN A 307 13.79 3.57 -7.36
CA GLN A 307 14.74 3.42 -6.26
C GLN A 307 14.77 4.67 -5.39
N LEU A 308 14.81 5.87 -5.99
CA LEU A 308 14.75 7.11 -5.24
C LEU A 308 13.47 7.20 -4.39
N GLU A 309 12.29 6.93 -4.96
CA GLU A 309 11.02 6.96 -4.21
C GLU A 309 11.00 5.96 -3.05
N SER A 310 11.66 4.81 -3.22
CA SER A 310 11.80 3.77 -2.19
C SER A 310 12.74 4.24 -1.07
N ASP A 311 13.88 4.83 -1.43
CA ASP A 311 14.86 5.39 -0.49
C ASP A 311 14.31 6.57 0.32
N LEU A 312 13.30 7.27 -0.20
CA LEU A 312 12.65 8.40 0.48
C LEU A 312 11.62 7.98 1.53
N ILE A 313 11.17 6.72 1.57
CA ILE A 313 10.12 6.27 2.50
C ILE A 313 10.53 6.51 3.96
N PHE A 314 11.70 6.05 4.38
CA PHE A 314 12.16 6.22 5.76
C PHE A 314 12.44 7.68 6.15
N PRO A 315 13.15 8.49 5.33
CA PRO A 315 13.26 9.94 5.54
C PRO A 315 11.91 10.62 5.79
N VAL A 316 10.91 10.33 4.96
CA VAL A 316 9.58 10.94 5.08
C VAL A 316 8.91 10.49 6.38
N CYS A 317 9.00 9.21 6.74
CA CYS A 317 8.47 8.74 8.02
C CYS A 317 9.17 9.42 9.21
N GLU A 318 10.49 9.62 9.15
CA GLU A 318 11.22 10.34 10.19
C GLU A 318 10.77 11.81 10.32
N MET A 319 10.57 12.50 9.19
CA MET A 319 10.03 13.86 9.16
C MET A 319 8.63 13.93 9.78
N GLU A 320 7.75 12.97 9.45
CA GLU A 320 6.39 12.93 9.99
C GLU A 320 6.37 12.68 11.51
N ARG A 321 7.24 11.79 12.01
CA ARG A 321 7.38 11.53 13.45
C ARG A 321 7.91 12.75 14.20
N ASN A 322 8.87 13.47 13.61
CA ASN A 322 9.46 14.67 14.21
C ASN A 322 8.48 15.85 14.22
N ALA A 323 7.54 15.90 13.27
CA ALA A 323 6.54 16.95 13.12
C ALA A 323 7.15 18.37 13.04
N ALA A 324 6.28 19.39 13.15
CA ALA A 324 6.69 20.79 13.23
C ALA A 324 6.10 21.42 14.51
N HIS A 325 6.94 22.14 15.25
CA HIS A 325 6.49 22.93 16.39
C HIS A 325 5.74 24.18 15.91
N ILE A 326 4.54 24.39 16.44
CA ILE A 326 3.70 25.56 16.13
C ILE A 326 3.57 26.41 17.40
N ASP A 327 3.97 27.67 17.30
CA ASP A 327 3.67 28.68 18.33
C ASP A 327 2.18 29.05 18.25
N ARG A 328 1.41 28.58 19.22
CA ARG A 328 -0.05 28.80 19.27
C ARG A 328 -0.40 30.25 19.58
N SER A 329 0.43 30.97 20.34
CA SER A 329 0.18 32.37 20.68
C SER A 329 0.36 33.25 19.46
N ALA A 330 1.45 33.05 18.71
CA ALA A 330 1.70 33.78 17.47
C ALA A 330 0.65 33.49 16.38
N LEU A 331 0.06 32.28 16.35
CA LEU A 331 -0.98 31.92 15.38
C LEU A 331 -2.32 32.63 15.64
N GLN A 332 -2.56 33.07 16.89
CA GLN A 332 -3.82 33.70 17.29
C GLN A 332 -3.87 35.22 17.06
N GLU A 333 -2.72 35.84 16.78
CA GLU A 333 -2.59 37.28 16.46
C GLU A 333 -2.90 37.58 14.98
#